data_AF-A0A2S4XIX8-F1
#
_entry.id   AF-A0A2S4XIX8-F1
#
_cell.length_a   1.000
_cell.length_b   1.000
_cell.length_c   1.000
_cell.angle_alpha   90.00
_cell.angle_beta   90.00
_cell.angle_gamma   90.00
#
_symmetry.space_group_name_H-M   'P 1'
#
loop_
_entity.id
_entity.type
_entity.pdbx_description
1 polymer ?
#
loop_
_entity_poly.entity_id
_entity_poly.type
_entity_poly.pdbx_seq_one_letter_code
_entity_poly.pdbx_strand_id
1 'polypeptide(L)'
;KAKVAETLAEFRGAFRYNLLDENLRRFNAQVPTITQWDDHEVHNNWYPGQILDDDRYTVKDVDVLSARSLRAFSEYFPIRTLRPDGHGRVYRVVNHGPLLDVFVLDMRTYRNANSDGRQTEDAQGILGAEQLRWLKRELSRSRAVWKVIASDMPLGLVVPDGKTRFEAVAQGDPGQPLGRELQLAELLRHIKHQRITGTLWLTTDVHYTSAQRYDPARAAFKDFEPFWEFVSGPLNAGGFQALKLDGTFGPEQRFLKAPDRANTSPAETPQYFGEVDIDGGSGELTVRLRQDSGEVLFSQTLQPGRVGQ
;
A
#
# COMPACT_ATOMS: atom_id res chain seq x y z
N LYS A 1 -10.07 11.74 -20.15
CA LYS A 1 -11.16 12.16 -19.23
C LYS A 1 -11.29 13.69 -19.29
N ALA A 2 -12.49 14.24 -19.53
CA ALA A 2 -12.66 15.68 -19.79
C ALA A 2 -12.89 16.54 -18.53
N LYS A 3 -13.28 15.92 -17.41
CA LYS A 3 -13.43 16.56 -16.09
C LYS A 3 -13.14 15.60 -14.94
N VAL A 4 -12.97 16.13 -13.74
CA VAL A 4 -12.91 15.36 -12.49
C VAL A 4 -14.23 14.63 -12.23
N ALA A 5 -14.23 13.55 -11.44
CA ALA A 5 -15.46 12.83 -11.09
C ALA A 5 -16.01 13.37 -9.77
N GLU A 6 -17.30 13.71 -9.73
CA GLU A 6 -17.93 14.30 -8.55
C GLU A 6 -19.23 13.58 -8.18
N THR A 7 -19.99 13.16 -9.19
CA THR A 7 -21.23 12.40 -9.04
C THR A 7 -20.96 10.90 -9.08
N LEU A 8 -21.87 10.10 -8.51
CA LEU A 8 -21.80 8.64 -8.60
C LEU A 8 -21.74 8.14 -10.05
N ALA A 9 -22.46 8.79 -10.98
CA ALA A 9 -22.43 8.44 -12.40
C ALA A 9 -21.05 8.68 -13.03
N GLU A 10 -20.36 9.76 -12.66
CA GLU A 10 -19.01 10.06 -13.14
C GLU A 10 -17.97 9.10 -12.55
N PHE A 11 -18.08 8.74 -11.26
CA PHE A 11 -17.23 7.70 -10.68
C PHE A 11 -17.46 6.35 -11.37
N ARG A 12 -18.71 5.94 -11.59
CA ARG A 12 -19.02 4.72 -12.38
C ARG A 12 -18.42 4.79 -13.78
N GLY A 13 -18.43 5.95 -14.42
CA GLY A 13 -17.78 6.16 -15.72
C GLY A 13 -16.25 6.00 -15.65
N ALA A 14 -15.62 6.52 -14.59
CA ALA A 14 -14.18 6.39 -14.36
C ALA A 14 -13.76 4.93 -14.16
N PHE A 15 -14.49 4.15 -13.37
CA PHE A 15 -14.23 2.72 -13.20
C PHE A 15 -14.47 1.92 -14.49
N ARG A 16 -15.55 2.23 -15.22
CA ARG A 16 -15.86 1.58 -16.51
C ARG A 16 -14.80 1.86 -17.58
N TYR A 17 -14.17 3.04 -17.55
CA TYR A 17 -13.19 3.43 -18.55
C TYR A 17 -12.06 2.41 -18.71
N ASN A 18 -11.49 1.93 -17.59
CA ASN A 18 -10.44 0.90 -17.64
C ASN A 18 -10.95 -0.42 -18.25
N LEU A 19 -12.21 -0.77 -18.00
CA LEU A 19 -12.85 -1.94 -18.60
C LEU A 19 -13.22 -1.77 -20.09
N LEU A 20 -12.86 -0.65 -20.73
CA LEU A 20 -12.92 -0.56 -22.19
C LEU A 20 -11.70 -1.24 -22.86
N ASP A 21 -10.61 -1.43 -22.12
CA ASP A 21 -9.42 -2.11 -22.61
C ASP A 21 -9.64 -3.63 -22.69
N GLU A 22 -9.35 -4.20 -23.87
CA GLU A 22 -9.54 -5.63 -24.11
C GLU A 22 -8.57 -6.49 -23.30
N ASN A 23 -7.31 -6.04 -23.11
CA ASN A 23 -6.32 -6.80 -22.37
C ASN A 23 -6.70 -6.92 -20.90
N LEU A 24 -7.16 -5.82 -20.28
CA LEU A 24 -7.63 -5.82 -18.90
C LEU A 24 -8.85 -6.73 -18.73
N ARG A 25 -9.82 -6.68 -19.65
CA ARG A 25 -10.99 -7.58 -19.62
C ARG A 25 -10.58 -9.05 -19.75
N ARG A 26 -9.66 -9.37 -20.67
CA ARG A 26 -9.15 -10.73 -20.85
C ARG A 26 -8.42 -11.23 -19.61
N PHE A 27 -7.60 -10.38 -18.99
CA PHE A 27 -6.93 -10.70 -17.73
C PHE A 27 -7.95 -10.98 -16.61
N ASN A 28 -8.90 -10.07 -16.39
CA ASN A 28 -9.92 -10.21 -15.35
C ASN A 28 -10.84 -11.43 -15.56
N ALA A 29 -11.00 -11.90 -16.80
CA ALA A 29 -11.78 -13.11 -17.11
C ALA A 29 -11.05 -14.41 -16.76
N GLN A 30 -9.73 -14.38 -16.55
CA GLN A 30 -8.89 -15.56 -16.35
C GLN A 30 -8.18 -15.58 -14.99
N VAL A 31 -7.93 -14.42 -14.40
CA VAL A 31 -7.13 -14.28 -13.19
C VAL A 31 -8.01 -13.73 -12.05
N PRO A 32 -8.24 -14.49 -10.96
CA PRO A 32 -8.87 -13.97 -9.76
C PRO A 32 -8.04 -12.84 -9.16
N THR A 33 -8.66 -11.72 -8.85
CA THR A 33 -7.99 -10.53 -8.30
C THR A 33 -8.36 -10.30 -6.84
N ILE A 34 -7.36 -9.98 -6.02
CA ILE A 34 -7.54 -9.43 -4.69
C ILE A 34 -7.34 -7.92 -4.81
N THR A 35 -8.43 -7.17 -4.92
CA THR A 35 -8.36 -5.72 -5.14
C THR A 35 -8.25 -4.94 -3.83
N GLN A 36 -7.41 -3.92 -3.84
CA GLN A 36 -7.28 -2.86 -2.83
C GLN A 36 -7.46 -1.52 -3.55
N TRP A 37 -7.79 -0.47 -2.82
CA TRP A 37 -7.87 0.89 -3.35
C TRP A 37 -6.79 1.78 -2.72
N ASP A 38 -6.57 2.93 -3.34
CA ASP A 38 -5.69 4.00 -2.87
C ASP A 38 -6.40 5.36 -3.07
N ASP A 39 -5.67 6.45 -3.24
CA ASP A 39 -6.24 7.78 -3.42
C ASP A 39 -6.94 7.98 -4.75
N HIS A 40 -6.36 7.48 -5.84
CA HIS A 40 -6.78 7.80 -7.20
C HIS A 40 -8.15 7.20 -7.59
N GLU A 41 -8.70 6.29 -6.78
CA GLU A 41 -10.11 5.92 -6.84
C GLU A 41 -11.03 7.11 -6.50
N VAL A 42 -10.57 8.09 -5.71
CA VAL A 42 -11.33 9.26 -5.25
C VAL A 42 -10.73 10.57 -5.77
N HIS A 43 -9.58 10.96 -5.21
CA HIS A 43 -8.89 12.23 -5.42
C HIS A 43 -7.45 12.10 -4.89
N ASN A 44 -6.46 12.58 -5.65
CA ASN A 44 -5.04 12.51 -5.28
C ASN A 44 -4.77 12.96 -3.82
N ASN A 45 -4.05 12.15 -3.05
CA ASN A 45 -3.65 12.42 -1.66
C ASN A 45 -4.81 12.65 -0.67
N TRP A 46 -6.01 12.13 -0.95
CA TRP A 46 -7.17 12.44 -0.10
C TRP A 46 -7.08 11.82 1.30
N TYR A 47 -7.74 12.49 2.25
CA TYR A 47 -7.97 12.01 3.61
C TYR A 47 -9.37 12.40 4.11
N PRO A 48 -9.93 11.70 5.11
CA PRO A 48 -11.25 12.00 5.66
C PRO A 48 -11.37 13.44 6.20
N GLY A 49 -12.48 14.11 5.89
CA GLY A 49 -12.75 15.49 6.30
C GLY A 49 -11.97 16.55 5.51
N GLN A 50 -11.24 16.18 4.45
CA GLN A 50 -10.59 17.16 3.58
C GLN A 50 -11.61 18.01 2.83
N ILE A 51 -11.38 19.32 2.79
CA ILE A 51 -12.08 20.25 1.90
C ILE A 51 -11.13 20.63 0.77
N LEU A 52 -11.51 20.33 -0.47
CA LEU A 52 -10.68 20.57 -1.64
C LEU A 52 -10.57 22.07 -1.96
N ASP A 53 -9.34 22.51 -2.20
CA ASP A 53 -9.02 23.83 -2.77
C ASP A 53 -8.58 23.68 -4.24
N ASP A 54 -9.50 23.15 -5.06
CA ASP A 54 -9.27 22.86 -6.47
C ASP A 54 -10.48 23.29 -7.30
N ASP A 55 -10.32 24.34 -8.12
CA ASP A 55 -11.38 24.94 -8.93
C ASP A 55 -12.01 23.99 -9.97
N ARG A 56 -11.36 22.86 -10.25
CA ARG A 56 -11.94 21.82 -11.11
C ARG A 56 -13.15 21.14 -10.45
N TYR A 57 -13.26 21.20 -9.12
CA TYR A 57 -14.35 20.60 -8.35
C TYR A 57 -15.38 21.66 -7.94
N THR A 58 -16.65 21.34 -8.15
CA THR A 58 -17.79 22.04 -7.54
C THR A 58 -18.12 21.43 -6.17
N VAL A 59 -18.06 20.10 -6.05
CA VAL A 59 -18.20 19.40 -4.77
C VAL A 59 -16.83 19.36 -4.08
N LYS A 60 -16.65 20.18 -3.05
CA LYS A 60 -15.37 20.33 -2.34
C LYS A 60 -15.18 19.35 -1.18
N ASP A 61 -16.26 18.83 -0.62
CA ASP A 61 -16.22 17.90 0.52
C ASP A 61 -15.79 16.50 0.04
N VAL A 62 -14.60 16.07 0.47
CA VAL A 62 -14.02 14.78 0.09
C VAL A 62 -14.81 13.61 0.67
N ASP A 63 -15.48 13.74 1.81
CA ASP A 63 -16.26 12.64 2.39
C ASP A 63 -17.47 12.32 1.50
N VAL A 64 -18.02 13.35 0.83
CA VAL A 64 -19.07 13.17 -0.19
C VAL A 64 -18.51 12.48 -1.44
N LEU A 65 -17.31 12.85 -1.89
CA LEU A 65 -16.67 12.26 -3.06
C LEU A 65 -16.27 10.80 -2.81
N SER A 66 -15.65 10.52 -1.67
CA SER A 66 -15.18 9.19 -1.28
C SER A 66 -16.35 8.22 -1.08
N ALA A 67 -17.46 8.65 -0.47
CA ALA A 67 -18.66 7.82 -0.35
C ALA A 67 -19.26 7.44 -1.73
N ARG A 68 -19.27 8.39 -2.68
CA ARG A 68 -19.73 8.12 -4.06
C ARG A 68 -18.78 7.20 -4.82
N SER A 69 -17.48 7.43 -4.67
CA SER A 69 -16.47 6.58 -5.29
C SER A 69 -16.50 5.17 -4.71
N LEU A 70 -16.54 5.00 -3.38
CA LEU A 70 -16.58 3.71 -2.72
C LEU A 70 -17.79 2.88 -3.15
N ARG A 71 -18.96 3.52 -3.33
CA ARG A 71 -20.12 2.86 -3.92
C ARG A 71 -19.82 2.38 -5.34
N ALA A 72 -19.30 3.23 -6.22
CA ALA A 72 -18.93 2.81 -7.56
C ALA A 72 -17.87 1.69 -7.55
N PHE A 73 -16.82 1.82 -6.73
CA PHE A 73 -15.78 0.81 -6.53
C PHE A 73 -16.39 -0.54 -6.13
N SER A 74 -17.34 -0.57 -5.19
CA SER A 74 -18.04 -1.79 -4.76
C SER A 74 -18.90 -2.44 -5.85
N GLU A 75 -19.34 -1.67 -6.86
CA GLU A 75 -20.11 -2.17 -8.00
C GLU A 75 -19.22 -2.80 -9.08
N TYR A 76 -17.95 -2.37 -9.19
CA TYR A 76 -17.02 -2.85 -10.22
C TYR A 76 -16.00 -3.88 -9.71
N PHE A 77 -15.74 -3.93 -8.39
CA PHE A 77 -14.79 -4.88 -7.80
C PHE A 77 -15.46 -5.78 -6.76
N PRO A 78 -15.39 -7.12 -6.92
CA PRO A 78 -16.05 -8.05 -6.01
C PRO A 78 -15.27 -8.20 -4.70
N ILE A 79 -15.61 -7.39 -3.69
CA ILE A 79 -15.00 -7.46 -2.35
C ILE A 79 -16.06 -7.91 -1.35
N ARG A 80 -15.94 -9.13 -0.82
CA ARG A 80 -16.97 -9.74 0.05
C ARG A 80 -17.32 -8.93 1.30
N THR A 81 -16.35 -8.17 1.84
CA THR A 81 -16.53 -7.33 3.03
C THR A 81 -17.08 -5.94 2.71
N LEU A 82 -17.25 -5.59 1.43
CA LEU A 82 -17.78 -4.33 0.95
C LEU A 82 -19.06 -4.61 0.15
N ARG A 83 -20.19 -4.13 0.65
CA ARG A 83 -21.49 -4.33 0.01
C ARG A 83 -21.62 -3.41 -1.21
N PRO A 84 -22.41 -3.79 -2.23
CA PRO A 84 -22.62 -2.97 -3.44
C PRO A 84 -23.26 -1.58 -3.23
N ASP A 85 -23.70 -1.27 -2.00
CA ASP A 85 -24.21 0.04 -1.61
C ASP A 85 -23.09 0.96 -1.04
N GLY A 86 -21.85 0.49 -0.99
CA GLY A 86 -20.70 1.20 -0.42
C GLY A 86 -20.54 1.01 1.09
N HIS A 87 -21.38 0.20 1.75
CA HIS A 87 -21.24 -0.08 3.17
C HIS A 87 -20.36 -1.31 3.43
N GLY A 88 -19.49 -1.22 4.44
CA GLY A 88 -18.59 -2.31 4.81
C GLY A 88 -17.14 -1.81 4.83
N ARG A 89 -16.20 -2.69 4.50
CA ARG A 89 -14.77 -2.39 4.59
C ARG A 89 -13.96 -3.00 3.46
N VAL A 90 -12.94 -2.27 3.00
CA VAL A 90 -11.95 -2.74 2.03
C VAL A 90 -10.93 -3.66 2.71
N TYR A 91 -10.49 -3.34 3.93
CA TYR A 91 -9.52 -4.17 4.65
C TYR A 91 -10.14 -5.53 5.04
N ARG A 92 -9.39 -6.61 4.80
CA ARG A 92 -9.78 -7.99 5.15
C ARG A 92 -8.59 -8.95 5.09
N VAL A 93 -8.79 -10.17 5.59
CA VAL A 93 -7.86 -11.29 5.36
C VAL A 93 -8.40 -12.18 4.25
N VAL A 94 -7.56 -12.51 3.27
CA VAL A 94 -7.82 -13.58 2.30
C VAL A 94 -6.94 -14.76 2.65
N ASN A 95 -7.55 -15.84 3.13
CA ASN A 95 -6.84 -17.06 3.52
C ASN A 95 -6.71 -17.99 2.30
N HIS A 96 -5.50 -18.49 2.06
CA HIS A 96 -5.18 -19.39 0.96
C HIS A 96 -4.44 -20.63 1.47
N GLY A 97 -5.23 -21.60 1.94
CA GLY A 97 -4.70 -22.84 2.51
C GLY A 97 -3.83 -22.60 3.74
N PRO A 98 -2.92 -23.52 4.07
CA PRO A 98 -2.01 -23.38 5.22
C PRO A 98 -0.80 -22.49 4.91
N LEU A 99 -0.56 -22.13 3.65
CA LEU A 99 0.67 -21.45 3.25
C LEU A 99 0.56 -19.93 3.36
N LEU A 100 -0.58 -19.33 3.00
CA LEU A 100 -0.65 -17.90 2.79
C LEU A 100 -1.94 -17.30 3.36
N ASP A 101 -1.76 -16.29 4.21
CA ASP A 101 -2.80 -15.31 4.51
C ASP A 101 -2.38 -13.95 3.94
N VAL A 102 -3.26 -13.32 3.16
CA VAL A 102 -3.07 -11.96 2.64
C VAL A 102 -3.90 -10.99 3.46
N PHE A 103 -3.23 -10.11 4.20
CA PHE A 103 -3.81 -9.03 4.98
C PHE A 103 -3.88 -7.79 4.09
N VAL A 104 -5.05 -7.58 3.48
CA VAL A 104 -5.29 -6.40 2.66
C VAL A 104 -5.68 -5.25 3.57
N LEU A 105 -4.94 -4.15 3.49
CA LEU A 105 -5.18 -2.94 4.28
C LEU A 105 -6.09 -1.96 3.54
N ASP A 106 -6.47 -0.92 4.26
CA ASP A 106 -7.10 0.30 3.76
C ASP A 106 -6.42 1.44 4.52
N MET A 107 -5.48 2.13 3.87
CA MET A 107 -4.74 3.23 4.50
C MET A 107 -5.30 4.60 4.07
N ARG A 108 -6.54 4.61 3.55
CA ARG A 108 -7.25 5.83 3.11
C ARG A 108 -8.45 6.17 3.99
N THR A 109 -9.36 5.23 4.22
CA THR A 109 -10.64 5.51 4.90
C THR A 109 -10.46 6.00 6.34
N TYR A 110 -9.42 5.53 7.03
CA TYR A 110 -9.33 5.65 8.49
C TYR A 110 -8.17 6.54 8.97
N ARG A 111 -7.32 6.98 8.04
CA ARG A 111 -6.14 7.79 8.34
C ARG A 111 -6.51 9.18 8.86
N ASN A 112 -5.56 9.82 9.53
CA ASN A 112 -5.62 11.24 9.83
C ASN A 112 -5.23 12.12 8.63
N ALA A 113 -5.40 13.44 8.77
CA ALA A 113 -5.05 14.41 7.76
C ALA A 113 -3.55 14.43 7.42
N ASN A 114 -3.23 14.77 6.17
CA ASN A 114 -1.85 15.06 5.77
C ASN A 114 -1.32 16.24 6.58
N SER A 115 -0.18 16.05 7.23
CA SER A 115 0.44 17.02 8.13
C SER A 115 1.96 16.92 8.02
N ASP A 116 2.67 17.75 8.77
CA ASP A 116 4.14 17.67 8.88
C ASP A 116 4.64 16.38 9.56
N GLY A 117 3.73 15.57 10.11
CA GLY A 117 4.03 14.28 10.73
C GLY A 117 4.78 14.40 12.06
N ARG A 118 4.73 15.55 12.74
CA ARG A 118 5.55 15.82 13.94
C ARG A 118 4.85 15.54 15.27
N GLN A 119 3.66 14.97 15.23
CA GLN A 119 2.90 14.65 16.44
C GLN A 119 3.65 13.61 17.28
N THR A 120 3.75 13.85 18.59
CA THR A 120 4.30 12.87 19.55
C THR A 120 3.25 11.84 20.00
N GLU A 121 1.98 12.13 19.74
CA GLU A 121 0.83 11.26 19.99
C GLU A 121 -0.12 11.34 18.78
N ASP A 122 -0.52 10.18 18.25
CA ASP A 122 -1.40 10.11 17.09
C ASP A 122 -2.30 8.86 17.19
N ALA A 123 -3.41 9.02 17.91
CA ALA A 123 -4.35 7.91 18.16
C ALA A 123 -5.05 7.43 16.87
N GLN A 124 -5.17 8.28 15.85
CA GLN A 124 -5.78 7.92 14.58
C GLN A 124 -4.76 7.33 13.61
N GLY A 125 -3.59 7.93 13.44
CA GLY A 125 -2.51 7.41 12.60
C GLY A 125 -2.94 7.13 11.15
N ILE A 126 -2.26 6.17 10.52
CA ILE A 126 -2.47 5.82 9.10
C ILE A 126 -3.56 4.74 8.91
N LEU A 127 -3.78 3.87 9.91
CA LEU A 127 -4.76 2.78 9.83
C LEU A 127 -6.07 3.10 10.55
N GLY A 128 -6.10 4.11 11.42
CA GLY A 128 -7.18 4.22 12.41
C GLY A 128 -7.09 3.15 13.50
N ALA A 129 -7.64 3.47 14.67
CA ALA A 129 -7.53 2.60 15.84
C ALA A 129 -8.25 1.24 15.67
N GLU A 130 -9.35 1.19 14.91
CA GLU A 130 -10.10 -0.05 14.70
C GLU A 130 -9.33 -1.05 13.82
N GLN A 131 -8.82 -0.60 12.67
CA GLN A 131 -8.07 -1.46 11.75
C GLN A 131 -6.73 -1.89 12.35
N LEU A 132 -6.03 -1.02 13.10
CA LEU A 132 -4.81 -1.41 13.80
C LEU A 132 -5.08 -2.55 14.81
N ARG A 133 -6.13 -2.43 15.63
CA ARG A 133 -6.54 -3.50 16.56
C ARG A 133 -6.95 -4.77 15.83
N TRP A 134 -7.67 -4.65 14.71
CA TRP A 134 -8.02 -5.78 13.87
C TRP A 134 -6.77 -6.47 13.33
N LEU A 135 -5.83 -5.73 12.74
CA LEU A 135 -4.61 -6.26 12.12
C LEU A 135 -3.77 -7.02 13.14
N LYS A 136 -3.53 -6.42 14.32
CA LYS A 136 -2.81 -7.08 15.42
C LYS A 136 -3.45 -8.39 15.83
N ARG A 137 -4.79 -8.42 15.97
CA ARG A 137 -5.53 -9.62 16.35
C ARG A 137 -5.46 -10.69 15.27
N GLU A 138 -5.70 -10.34 14.00
CA GLU A 138 -5.70 -11.32 12.92
C GLU A 138 -4.28 -11.88 12.66
N LEU A 139 -3.23 -11.05 12.74
CA LEU A 139 -1.84 -11.51 12.65
C LEU A 139 -1.50 -12.50 13.77
N SER A 140 -1.91 -12.23 15.01
CA SER A 140 -1.70 -13.13 16.15
C SER A 140 -2.50 -14.44 16.05
N ARG A 141 -3.61 -14.46 15.31
CA ARG A 141 -4.46 -15.65 15.13
C ARG A 141 -4.06 -16.49 13.93
N SER A 142 -3.43 -15.89 12.92
CA SER A 142 -3.04 -16.58 11.70
C SER A 142 -2.03 -17.69 11.99
N ARG A 143 -2.32 -18.87 11.43
CA ARG A 143 -1.43 -20.04 11.45
C ARG A 143 -0.77 -20.30 10.10
N ALA A 144 -1.01 -19.44 9.11
CA ALA A 144 -0.40 -19.58 7.80
C ALA A 144 1.12 -19.41 7.88
N VAL A 145 1.85 -20.12 7.01
CA VAL A 145 3.32 -20.01 6.90
C VAL A 145 3.74 -18.57 6.62
N TRP A 146 3.05 -17.91 5.69
CA TRP A 146 3.27 -16.53 5.29
C TRP A 146 2.06 -15.65 5.58
N LYS A 147 2.36 -14.45 6.08
CA LYS A 147 1.42 -13.37 6.40
C LYS A 147 1.83 -12.17 5.55
N VAL A 148 1.32 -12.13 4.33
CA VAL A 148 1.62 -11.04 3.38
C VAL A 148 0.71 -9.87 3.71
N ILE A 149 1.31 -8.72 4.00
CA ILE A 149 0.60 -7.48 4.33
C ILE A 149 0.64 -6.60 3.08
N ALA A 150 -0.51 -6.50 2.41
CA ALA A 150 -0.70 -5.67 1.23
C ALA A 150 -1.13 -4.27 1.68
N SER A 151 -0.28 -3.29 1.43
CA SER A 151 -0.34 -1.93 1.94
C SER A 151 -0.37 -0.98 0.75
N ASP A 152 -1.40 -0.13 0.65
CA ASP A 152 -1.59 0.73 -0.52
C ASP A 152 -0.46 1.76 -0.66
N MET A 153 0.10 2.21 0.46
CA MET A 153 1.23 3.14 0.52
C MET A 153 2.51 2.52 1.10
N PRO A 154 3.68 3.11 0.81
CA PRO A 154 4.97 2.66 1.35
C PRO A 154 5.17 3.01 2.82
N LEU A 155 6.08 2.27 3.47
CA LEU A 155 6.33 2.40 4.91
C LEU A 155 7.43 3.41 5.24
N GLY A 156 8.59 3.29 4.61
CA GLY A 156 9.76 4.13 4.90
C GLY A 156 10.06 5.18 3.84
N LEU A 157 9.31 5.21 2.73
CA LEU A 157 9.50 6.21 1.68
C LEU A 157 8.81 7.52 2.05
N VAL A 158 9.54 8.62 1.98
CA VAL A 158 9.04 9.96 2.26
C VAL A 158 8.28 10.45 1.02
N VAL A 159 6.95 10.34 1.04
CA VAL A 159 6.05 10.77 -0.04
C VAL A 159 5.49 12.17 0.28
N PRO A 160 5.96 13.25 -0.38
CA PRO A 160 5.52 14.61 -0.06
C PRO A 160 4.13 14.92 -0.60
N ASP A 161 3.34 15.66 0.19
CA ASP A 161 2.08 16.29 -0.21
C ASP A 161 2.18 17.81 -0.07
N GLY A 162 2.71 18.45 -1.12
CA GLY A 162 3.07 19.86 -1.10
C GLY A 162 4.44 20.10 -0.46
N LYS A 163 4.63 21.23 0.22
CA LYS A 163 5.95 21.66 0.70
C LYS A 163 6.37 21.02 2.02
N THR A 164 5.42 20.75 2.91
CA THR A 164 5.70 20.43 4.32
C THR A 164 4.92 19.24 4.84
N ARG A 165 3.97 18.70 4.06
CA ARG A 165 3.12 17.60 4.51
C ARG A 165 3.52 16.29 3.83
N PHE A 166 3.09 15.19 4.42
CA PHE A 166 3.40 13.86 3.93
C PHE A 166 2.14 13.02 3.70
N GLU A 167 2.23 12.21 2.65
CA GLU A 167 1.18 11.34 2.17
C GLU A 167 1.27 9.95 2.79
N ALA A 168 2.46 9.36 2.84
CA ALA A 168 2.62 8.00 3.37
C ALA A 168 2.88 7.96 4.89
N VAL A 169 3.49 6.88 5.36
CA VAL A 169 3.81 6.65 6.77
C VAL A 169 5.00 7.51 7.23
N ALA A 170 6.08 7.55 6.44
CA ALA A 170 7.31 8.24 6.79
C ALA A 170 7.21 9.76 6.67
N GLN A 171 7.81 10.48 7.62
CA GLN A 171 7.74 11.96 7.72
C GLN A 171 9.07 12.68 7.45
N GLY A 172 10.14 11.94 7.20
CA GLY A 172 11.43 12.46 6.75
C GLY A 172 12.41 12.88 7.86
N ASP A 173 12.05 12.70 9.12
CA ASP A 173 12.98 12.79 10.25
C ASP A 173 13.48 11.40 10.64
N PRO A 174 14.80 11.13 10.55
CA PRO A 174 15.36 9.82 10.83
C PRO A 174 15.42 9.45 12.33
N GLY A 175 14.81 10.25 13.19
CA GLY A 175 14.78 10.10 14.65
C GLY A 175 13.78 9.08 15.16
N GLN A 176 13.29 9.31 16.39
CA GLN A 176 12.26 8.43 16.97
C GLN A 176 10.95 8.56 16.19
N PRO A 177 10.09 7.53 16.17
CA PRO A 177 8.83 7.57 15.42
C PRO A 177 7.96 8.76 15.84
N LEU A 178 7.48 9.51 14.86
CA LEU A 178 6.54 10.61 15.03
C LEU A 178 5.35 10.46 14.07
N GLY A 179 4.24 11.12 14.40
CA GLY A 179 3.03 11.11 13.59
C GLY A 179 2.58 9.68 13.27
N ARG A 180 2.42 9.40 11.98
CA ARG A 180 1.94 8.09 11.48
C ARG A 180 2.91 6.94 11.73
N GLU A 181 4.20 7.21 11.91
CA GLU A 181 5.20 6.19 12.22
C GLU A 181 4.95 5.56 13.61
N LEU A 182 4.26 6.26 14.52
CA LEU A 182 3.90 5.74 15.83
C LEU A 182 3.07 4.46 15.73
N GLN A 183 2.11 4.39 14.81
CA GLN A 183 1.30 3.19 14.59
C GLN A 183 2.11 2.05 13.97
N LEU A 184 3.01 2.36 13.04
CA LEU A 184 3.90 1.35 12.47
C LEU A 184 4.84 0.78 13.54
N ALA A 185 5.43 1.64 14.38
CA ALA A 185 6.24 1.22 15.52
C ALA A 185 5.44 0.33 16.50
N GLU A 186 4.19 0.68 16.79
CA GLU A 186 3.30 -0.09 17.65
C GLU A 186 2.95 -1.48 17.06
N LEU A 187 2.80 -1.57 15.74
CA LEU A 187 2.53 -2.81 15.02
C LEU A 187 3.77 -3.70 14.93
N LEU A 188 4.91 -3.14 14.55
CA LEU A 188 6.19 -3.86 14.45
C LEU A 188 6.62 -4.40 15.80
N ARG A 189 6.45 -3.62 16.87
CA ARG A 189 6.60 -4.07 18.26
C ARG A 189 5.70 -5.27 18.55
N HIS A 190 4.41 -5.18 18.19
CA HIS A 190 3.47 -6.28 18.41
C HIS A 190 3.89 -7.57 17.70
N ILE A 191 4.30 -7.48 16.43
CA ILE A 191 4.80 -8.61 15.63
C ILE A 191 5.97 -9.29 16.35
N LYS A 192 6.95 -8.50 16.80
CA LYS A 192 8.11 -9.00 17.56
C LYS A 192 7.71 -9.70 18.86
N HIS A 193 6.98 -9.02 19.75
CA HIS A 193 6.67 -9.56 21.08
C HIS A 193 5.72 -10.74 21.04
N GLN A 194 4.82 -10.80 20.06
CA GLN A 194 3.96 -11.97 19.83
C GLN A 194 4.65 -13.07 19.01
N ARG A 195 5.91 -12.86 18.60
CA ARG A 195 6.70 -13.80 17.80
C ARG A 195 5.96 -14.27 16.55
N ILE A 196 5.28 -13.34 15.88
CA ILE A 196 4.54 -13.63 14.66
C ILE A 196 5.55 -13.89 13.54
N THR A 197 5.48 -15.07 12.93
CA THR A 197 6.41 -15.51 11.90
C THR A 197 5.90 -15.25 10.49
N GLY A 198 6.81 -15.11 9.53
CA GLY A 198 6.52 -15.10 8.10
C GLY A 198 5.84 -13.83 7.59
N THR A 199 6.12 -12.66 8.20
CA THR A 199 5.56 -11.39 7.74
C THR A 199 6.35 -10.84 6.55
N LEU A 200 5.62 -10.33 5.54
CA LEU A 200 6.16 -9.70 4.34
C LEU A 200 5.31 -8.49 3.99
N TRP A 201 5.91 -7.35 3.64
CA TRP A 201 5.17 -6.17 3.18
C TRP A 201 5.29 -6.01 1.67
N LEU A 202 4.13 -5.85 1.01
CA LEU A 202 4.03 -5.47 -0.39
C LEU A 202 3.36 -4.10 -0.46
N THR A 203 4.02 -3.14 -1.11
CA THR A 203 3.58 -1.75 -1.17
C THR A 203 3.54 -1.21 -2.59
N THR A 204 2.70 -0.18 -2.80
CA THR A 204 2.50 0.48 -4.09
C THR A 204 2.58 2.01 -3.94
N ASP A 205 1.62 2.77 -4.50
CA ASP A 205 1.57 4.24 -4.59
C ASP A 205 2.68 4.85 -5.45
N VAL A 206 3.94 4.59 -5.12
CA VAL A 206 5.07 5.16 -5.85
C VAL A 206 5.29 4.47 -7.20
N HIS A 207 5.56 5.27 -8.22
CA HIS A 207 5.62 4.80 -9.60
C HIS A 207 7.03 4.34 -10.02
N TYR A 208 7.57 3.40 -9.26
CA TYR A 208 8.81 2.69 -9.54
C TYR A 208 8.87 1.37 -8.75
N THR A 209 9.92 0.58 -8.98
CA THR A 209 10.12 -0.69 -8.27
C THR A 209 11.38 -0.65 -7.39
N SER A 210 11.29 -1.17 -6.16
CA SER A 210 12.39 -1.18 -5.22
C SER A 210 12.20 -2.25 -4.13
N ALA A 211 13.30 -2.64 -3.49
CA ALA A 211 13.27 -3.55 -2.35
C ALA A 211 14.10 -2.95 -1.21
N GLN A 212 13.50 -2.87 -0.02
CA GLN A 212 14.15 -2.41 1.18
C GLN A 212 14.06 -3.47 2.28
N ARG A 213 15.17 -3.64 3.00
CA ARG A 213 15.21 -4.42 4.24
C ARG A 213 15.36 -3.45 5.41
N TYR A 214 14.46 -3.52 6.36
CA TYR A 214 14.48 -2.69 7.57
C TYR A 214 15.19 -3.48 8.67
N ASP A 215 16.17 -2.85 9.33
CA ASP A 215 16.98 -3.51 10.36
C ASP A 215 17.10 -2.64 11.62
N PRO A 216 16.67 -3.14 12.80
CA PRO A 216 16.76 -2.38 14.04
C PRO A 216 18.21 -2.00 14.38
N ALA A 217 19.24 -2.71 13.90
CA ALA A 217 20.63 -2.29 14.11
C ALA A 217 20.93 -0.91 13.50
N ARG A 218 20.24 -0.55 12.41
CA ARG A 218 20.40 0.72 11.66
C ARG A 218 19.38 1.80 12.04
N ALA A 219 18.31 1.42 12.73
CA ALA A 219 17.15 2.27 13.00
C ALA A 219 17.33 3.19 14.21
N ALA A 220 16.56 4.27 14.31
CA ALA A 220 16.44 5.01 15.56
C ALA A 220 15.48 4.33 16.55
N PHE A 221 14.36 3.81 16.04
CA PHE A 221 13.48 2.91 16.80
C PHE A 221 14.05 1.49 16.81
N LYS A 222 14.20 0.85 17.97
CA LYS A 222 14.90 -0.46 18.06
C LYS A 222 13.99 -1.66 18.33
N ASP A 223 12.72 -1.42 18.71
CA ASP A 223 11.86 -2.48 19.23
C ASP A 223 11.02 -3.17 18.14
N PHE A 224 11.71 -3.75 17.16
CA PHE A 224 11.15 -4.57 16.10
C PHE A 224 12.17 -5.62 15.62
N GLU A 225 11.74 -6.57 14.78
CA GLU A 225 12.60 -7.56 14.12
C GLU A 225 12.81 -7.20 12.65
N PRO A 226 13.93 -7.57 12.00
CA PRO A 226 14.15 -7.26 10.59
C PRO A 226 13.02 -7.73 9.69
N PHE A 227 12.65 -6.93 8.69
CA PHE A 227 11.61 -7.30 7.72
C PHE A 227 11.86 -6.68 6.35
N TRP A 228 11.16 -7.20 5.36
CA TRP A 228 11.23 -6.72 3.98
C TRP A 228 9.96 -5.98 3.56
N GLU A 229 10.18 -4.90 2.82
CA GLU A 229 9.20 -4.22 1.98
C GLU A 229 9.62 -4.37 0.52
N PHE A 230 8.67 -4.78 -0.31
CA PHE A 230 8.83 -4.77 -1.76
C PHE A 230 7.81 -3.82 -2.36
N VAL A 231 8.34 -2.78 -3.00
CA VAL A 231 7.56 -1.75 -3.68
C VAL A 231 7.55 -2.11 -5.16
N SER A 232 6.37 -2.20 -5.78
CA SER A 232 6.32 -2.45 -7.22
C SER A 232 5.14 -1.78 -7.90
N GLY A 233 5.47 -1.02 -8.94
CA GLY A 233 4.53 -0.35 -9.83
C GLY A 233 5.26 0.68 -10.70
N PRO A 234 4.54 1.39 -11.57
CA PRO A 234 3.14 1.16 -11.90
C PRO A 234 2.99 0.18 -13.06
N LEU A 235 1.76 -0.31 -13.28
CA LEU A 235 1.42 -1.09 -14.46
C LEU A 235 1.25 -0.23 -15.72
N ASN A 236 0.81 1.02 -15.57
CA ASN A 236 0.60 1.92 -16.71
C ASN A 236 0.51 3.43 -16.34
N ALA A 237 1.07 3.83 -15.19
CA ALA A 237 1.06 5.23 -14.77
C ALA A 237 2.39 5.91 -15.12
N GLY A 238 2.39 7.24 -15.22
CA GLY A 238 3.62 7.98 -15.51
C GLY A 238 4.66 7.78 -14.40
N GLY A 239 5.88 7.41 -14.74
CA GLY A 239 6.92 7.08 -13.78
C GLY A 239 7.50 8.30 -13.05
N PHE A 240 7.97 8.09 -11.82
CA PHE A 240 8.55 9.15 -10.97
C PHE A 240 9.93 8.78 -10.44
N GLN A 241 10.72 9.80 -10.12
CA GLN A 241 12.03 9.63 -9.50
C GLN A 241 11.92 8.95 -8.13
N ALA A 242 13.00 8.26 -7.76
CA ALA A 242 13.11 7.61 -6.46
C ALA A 242 12.95 8.62 -5.31
N LEU A 243 12.13 8.24 -4.32
CA LEU A 243 11.96 9.01 -3.10
C LEU A 243 13.06 8.67 -2.07
N LYS A 244 13.24 9.58 -1.12
CA LYS A 244 14.16 9.35 0.01
C LYS A 244 13.55 8.37 0.99
N LEU A 245 14.41 7.57 1.61
CA LEU A 245 14.05 6.71 2.73
C LEU A 245 14.30 7.42 4.06
N ASP A 246 13.35 7.25 4.98
CA ASP A 246 13.43 7.71 6.36
C ASP A 246 14.24 6.73 7.24
N GLY A 247 15.12 7.25 8.09
CA GLY A 247 15.98 6.46 8.98
C GLY A 247 15.31 5.88 10.22
N THR A 248 14.05 6.24 10.51
CA THR A 248 13.31 5.86 11.73
C THR A 248 13.33 4.35 11.96
N PHE A 249 13.10 3.56 10.91
CA PHE A 249 13.12 2.09 10.93
C PHE A 249 14.36 1.47 10.25
N GLY A 250 15.40 2.28 10.01
CA GLY A 250 16.71 1.81 9.55
C GLY A 250 16.71 1.04 8.21
N PRO A 251 16.06 1.55 7.15
CA PRO A 251 16.03 0.86 5.87
C PRO A 251 17.41 0.72 5.24
N GLU A 252 17.57 -0.37 4.52
CA GLU A 252 18.62 -0.63 3.56
C GLU A 252 17.98 -0.87 2.19
N GLN A 253 18.16 0.06 1.27
CA GLN A 253 17.68 -0.12 -0.11
C GLN A 253 18.59 -1.11 -0.84
N ARG A 254 18.10 -2.33 -1.02
CA ARG A 254 18.82 -3.43 -1.66
C ARG A 254 18.68 -3.39 -3.18
N PHE A 255 17.59 -2.78 -3.66
CA PHE A 255 17.33 -2.62 -5.07
C PHE A 255 16.46 -1.39 -5.33
N LEU A 256 16.71 -0.72 -6.45
CA LEU A 256 15.94 0.42 -6.94
C LEU A 256 16.03 0.46 -8.46
N LYS A 257 14.87 0.57 -9.11
CA LYS A 257 14.76 0.93 -10.52
C LYS A 257 13.64 1.97 -10.64
N ALA A 258 14.04 3.21 -10.86
CA ALA A 258 13.14 4.35 -11.02
C ALA A 258 13.58 5.19 -12.23
N PRO A 259 12.65 5.90 -12.89
CA PRO A 259 12.97 6.92 -13.88
C PRO A 259 13.81 8.06 -13.31
N ASP A 260 14.57 8.71 -14.18
CA ASP A 260 15.39 9.89 -13.82
C ASP A 260 14.60 11.21 -13.82
N ARG A 261 13.33 11.20 -14.26
CA ARG A 261 12.45 12.37 -14.25
C ARG A 261 11.02 12.02 -13.84
N ALA A 262 10.35 13.00 -13.22
CA ALA A 262 8.94 12.91 -12.89
C ALA A 262 8.05 12.90 -14.15
N ASN A 263 6.89 12.24 -14.05
CA ASN A 263 5.90 12.11 -15.13
C ASN A 263 6.47 11.51 -16.42
N THR A 264 7.41 10.56 -16.33
CA THR A 264 7.91 9.85 -17.51
C THR A 264 6.79 9.01 -18.12
N SER A 265 6.53 9.12 -19.42
CA SER A 265 5.45 8.38 -20.07
C SER A 265 5.64 6.85 -19.92
N PRO A 266 4.56 6.07 -19.71
CA PRO A 266 4.61 4.62 -19.77
C PRO A 266 5.14 4.07 -21.11
N ALA A 267 5.11 4.87 -22.17
CA ALA A 267 5.67 4.52 -23.48
C ALA A 267 7.19 4.75 -23.59
N GLU A 268 7.79 5.49 -22.66
CA GLU A 268 9.23 5.82 -22.67
C GLU A 268 10.05 4.90 -21.77
N THR A 269 9.46 4.37 -20.70
CA THR A 269 10.16 3.53 -19.72
C THR A 269 9.37 2.26 -19.43
N PRO A 270 10.06 1.12 -19.22
CA PRO A 270 9.40 -0.13 -18.84
C PRO A 270 8.50 0.06 -17.62
N GLN A 271 7.35 -0.59 -17.63
CA GLN A 271 6.47 -0.70 -16.46
C GLN A 271 6.93 -1.86 -15.56
N TYR A 272 6.52 -1.87 -14.30
CA TYR A 272 7.01 -2.84 -13.32
C TYR A 272 5.88 -3.59 -12.62
N PHE A 273 6.15 -4.85 -12.27
CA PHE A 273 5.26 -5.65 -11.44
C PHE A 273 6.05 -6.61 -10.55
N GLY A 274 5.42 -7.02 -9.44
CA GLY A 274 5.95 -8.02 -8.53
C GLY A 274 5.38 -9.41 -8.81
N GLU A 275 6.19 -10.44 -8.57
CA GLU A 275 5.78 -11.84 -8.53
C GLU A 275 6.20 -12.42 -7.18
N VAL A 276 5.30 -13.17 -6.55
CA VAL A 276 5.58 -13.90 -5.31
C VAL A 276 5.27 -15.37 -5.54
N ASP A 277 6.25 -16.22 -5.28
CA ASP A 277 6.18 -17.67 -5.43
C ASP A 277 6.45 -18.33 -4.07
N ILE A 278 5.61 -19.29 -3.68
CA ILE A 278 5.80 -20.07 -2.44
C ILE A 278 5.96 -21.53 -2.84
N ASP A 279 7.13 -22.09 -2.56
CA ASP A 279 7.37 -23.51 -2.82
C ASP A 279 6.51 -24.36 -1.87
N GLY A 280 5.70 -25.26 -2.44
CA GLY A 280 4.75 -26.05 -1.67
C GLY A 280 5.39 -27.12 -0.78
N GLY A 281 6.65 -27.48 -1.02
CA GLY A 281 7.39 -28.48 -0.23
C GLY A 281 8.17 -27.84 0.92
N SER A 282 9.03 -26.88 0.62
CA SER A 282 9.90 -26.21 1.58
C SER A 282 9.18 -25.08 2.33
N GLY A 283 8.15 -24.47 1.73
CA GLY A 283 7.52 -23.26 2.23
C GLY A 283 8.36 -22.00 2.03
N GLU A 284 9.48 -22.05 1.29
CA GLU A 284 10.27 -20.88 0.93
C GLU A 284 9.45 -19.94 0.04
N LEU A 285 9.53 -18.64 0.32
CA LEU A 285 8.86 -17.60 -0.46
C LEU A 285 9.89 -16.80 -1.24
N THR A 286 9.76 -16.74 -2.56
CA THR A 286 10.60 -15.91 -3.42
C THR A 286 9.81 -14.74 -3.97
N VAL A 287 10.28 -13.52 -3.72
CA VAL A 287 9.78 -12.30 -4.34
C VAL A 287 10.68 -11.94 -5.51
N ARG A 288 10.08 -11.65 -6.67
CA ARG A 288 10.76 -11.17 -7.86
C ARG A 288 10.16 -9.83 -8.29
N LEU A 289 11.02 -8.85 -8.51
CA LEU A 289 10.64 -7.57 -9.11
C LEU A 289 10.97 -7.65 -10.60
N ARG A 290 9.96 -7.44 -11.44
CA ARG A 290 10.05 -7.60 -12.89
C ARG A 290 9.72 -6.30 -13.61
N GLN A 291 10.24 -6.17 -14.82
CA GLN A 291 9.69 -5.23 -15.80
C GLN A 291 8.69 -5.95 -16.72
N ASP A 292 7.89 -5.17 -17.44
CA ASP A 292 6.84 -5.61 -18.37
C ASP A 292 7.29 -6.65 -19.43
N SER A 293 8.57 -6.66 -19.82
CA SER A 293 9.14 -7.69 -20.69
C SER A 293 9.21 -9.09 -20.06
N GLY A 294 8.97 -9.19 -18.75
CA GLY A 294 9.12 -10.41 -17.95
C GLY A 294 10.52 -10.61 -17.36
N GLU A 295 11.49 -9.75 -17.68
CA GLU A 295 12.84 -9.80 -17.10
C GLU A 295 12.79 -9.63 -15.56
N VAL A 296 13.52 -10.49 -14.84
CA VAL A 296 13.70 -10.37 -13.38
C VAL A 296 14.82 -9.39 -13.11
N LEU A 297 14.48 -8.25 -12.50
CA LEU A 297 15.45 -7.22 -12.14
C LEU A 297 16.06 -7.45 -10.74
N PHE A 298 15.27 -8.04 -9.84
CA PHE A 298 15.69 -8.38 -8.49
C PHE A 298 14.93 -9.62 -8.00
N SER A 299 15.58 -10.43 -7.18
CA SER A 299 15.00 -11.62 -6.56
C SER A 299 15.50 -11.77 -5.14
N GLN A 300 14.59 -12.08 -4.22
CA GLN A 300 14.92 -12.39 -2.83
C GLN A 300 14.09 -13.58 -2.34
N THR A 301 14.77 -14.62 -1.87
CA THR A 301 14.13 -15.78 -1.23
C THR A 301 14.16 -15.62 0.29
N LEU A 302 13.01 -15.83 0.91
CA LEU A 302 12.77 -15.71 2.35
C LEU A 302 12.43 -17.09 2.92
N GLN A 303 12.81 -17.28 4.18
CA GLN A 303 12.72 -18.55 4.87
C GLN A 303 11.46 -18.58 5.76
N PRO A 304 10.69 -19.68 5.75
CA PRO A 304 9.49 -19.79 6.57
C PRO A 304 9.83 -19.86 8.07
N GLY A 305 8.84 -19.56 8.92
CA GLY A 305 8.95 -19.75 10.36
C GLY A 305 9.84 -18.75 11.12
N ARG A 306 10.35 -17.70 10.47
CA ARG A 306 11.13 -16.63 11.10
C ARG A 306 10.25 -15.46 11.53
N VAL A 307 10.52 -14.88 12.70
CA VAL A 307 9.86 -13.63 13.17
C VAL A 307 10.43 -12.40 12.47
N GLY A 308 11.71 -12.43 12.12
CA GLY A 308 12.35 -11.43 11.27
C GLY A 308 13.45 -12.02 10.41
N GLN A 309 13.68 -11.40 9.25
CA GLN A 309 14.65 -11.82 8.24
C GLN A 309 15.02 -10.67 7.30
#